data_AF-A0A2V6S981-F1
#
_entry.id   AF-A0A2V6S981-F1
#
_cell.length_a   1.000
_cell.length_b   1.000
_cell.length_c   1.000
_cell.angle_alpha   90.00
_cell.angle_beta   90.00
_cell.angle_gamma   90.00
#
_symmetry.space_group_name_H-M   'P 1'
#
loop_
_entity.id
_entity.type
_entity.pdbx_description
1 polymer ?
#
loop_
_entity_poly.entity_id
_entity_poly.type
_entity_poly.pdbx_seq_one_letter_code
_entity_poly.pdbx_strand_id
1 'polypeptide(L)'
;MRQPRAALLDPSRPRGRAGRSPRTHRSPGGVRGRRARALPVPRRLGPPNYDAHCPYEVVDRISAPQGLGIVEEFRFARPHADRPMRVAVPGPITLLIPLRRGGPYASEDSLIADLISVVNAEIKALVAAGCDFVQVDEPNYVMTAGKHRVLKGEARPMVSALNATLEGVRAKVALHVCFGNAHNNSFATPRRYRPLFPALLDARVQQFVFEYANREMSELELWSEFPTDAEVAVGVVDVKAFRVETPAEVAERARLALKHVPAERLWLVPDCGLWETPRWVGVSKLRSMVEAARMLRRELGRA
;
A
#
# COMPACT_ATOMS: atom_id res chain seq x y z
N MET A 1 52.70 -34.01 32.08
CA MET A 1 51.51 -34.70 31.55
C MET A 1 50.71 -33.71 30.72
N ARG A 2 50.25 -34.15 29.55
CA ARG A 2 49.96 -33.35 28.34
C ARG A 2 48.62 -32.60 28.37
N GLN A 3 48.65 -31.35 27.91
CA GLN A 3 47.50 -30.62 27.35
C GLN A 3 47.07 -31.23 25.99
N PRO A 4 45.78 -31.28 25.65
CA PRO A 4 45.32 -31.80 24.35
C PRO A 4 45.41 -30.73 23.25
N ARG A 5 45.92 -31.18 22.09
CA ARG A 5 46.16 -30.41 20.86
C ARG A 5 44.87 -30.16 20.07
N ALA A 6 44.80 -28.97 19.47
CA ALA A 6 43.90 -28.62 18.38
C ALA A 6 44.17 -29.50 17.14
N ALA A 7 43.11 -29.99 16.50
CA ALA A 7 43.17 -30.66 15.21
C ALA A 7 42.69 -29.69 14.10
N LEU A 8 43.63 -29.36 13.23
CA LEU A 8 43.46 -28.65 11.96
C LEU A 8 42.60 -29.48 10.99
N LEU A 9 41.70 -28.82 10.26
CA LEU A 9 40.91 -29.40 9.18
C LEU A 9 41.71 -29.38 7.87
N ASP A 10 41.84 -30.56 7.26
CA ASP A 10 42.47 -30.86 5.97
C ASP A 10 41.62 -30.34 4.77
N PRO A 11 42.21 -29.57 3.82
CA PRO A 11 41.47 -28.95 2.71
C PRO A 11 41.30 -29.84 1.45
N SER A 12 41.58 -31.14 1.49
CA SER A 12 41.71 -31.96 0.26
C SER A 12 40.61 -33.01 -0.01
N ARG A 13 39.32 -32.71 0.21
CA ARG A 13 38.20 -33.54 -0.31
C ARG A 13 37.05 -32.74 -0.92
N PRO A 14 36.68 -32.98 -2.20
CA PRO A 14 35.53 -32.33 -2.82
C PRO A 14 34.24 -33.00 -2.32
N ARG A 15 33.46 -32.30 -1.49
CA ARG A 15 32.09 -32.73 -1.18
C ARG A 15 31.15 -32.15 -2.23
N GLY A 16 30.86 -32.95 -3.26
CA GLY A 16 29.76 -32.69 -4.17
C GLY A 16 28.44 -32.54 -3.39
N ARG A 17 27.82 -31.37 -3.51
CA ARG A 17 26.40 -31.19 -3.21
C ARG A 17 25.71 -30.67 -4.45
N ALA A 18 24.91 -31.57 -5.03
CA ALA A 18 24.01 -31.33 -6.13
C ALA A 18 23.21 -30.04 -5.92
N GLY A 19 23.15 -29.22 -6.97
CA GLY A 19 22.37 -28.00 -7.01
C GLY A 19 20.91 -28.28 -6.69
N ARG A 20 20.41 -27.65 -5.62
CA ARG A 20 18.97 -27.52 -5.41
C ARG A 20 18.48 -26.38 -6.30
N SER A 21 17.94 -26.76 -7.44
CA SER A 21 17.01 -25.94 -8.24
C SER A 21 15.94 -25.32 -7.31
N PRO A 22 15.54 -24.05 -7.51
CA PRO A 22 14.46 -23.46 -6.73
C PRO A 22 13.20 -24.29 -6.97
N ARG A 23 12.65 -24.83 -5.88
CA ARG A 23 11.39 -25.59 -5.88
C ARG A 23 10.31 -24.69 -6.47
N THR A 24 10.00 -24.89 -7.74
CA THR A 24 8.75 -24.44 -8.33
C THR A 24 7.65 -25.13 -7.55
N HIS A 25 6.75 -24.36 -6.94
CA HIS A 25 5.50 -24.88 -6.41
C HIS A 25 4.68 -25.37 -7.61
N ARG A 26 4.93 -26.62 -8.03
CA ARG A 26 4.01 -27.36 -8.89
C ARG A 26 2.90 -27.90 -8.01
N SER A 27 1.76 -27.22 -8.00
CA SER A 27 0.51 -27.82 -7.53
C SER A 27 0.20 -29.04 -8.41
N PRO A 28 -0.08 -30.22 -7.84
CA PRO A 28 -0.45 -31.39 -8.61
C PRO A 28 -1.92 -31.28 -9.01
N GLY A 29 -2.17 -30.92 -10.27
CA GLY A 29 -3.51 -30.80 -10.84
C GLY A 29 -3.48 -30.04 -12.16
N GLY A 30 -4.03 -30.65 -13.23
CA GLY A 30 -3.98 -30.13 -14.59
C GLY A 30 -4.50 -28.70 -14.75
N VAL A 31 -3.97 -27.99 -15.74
CA VAL A 31 -4.32 -26.62 -16.11
C VAL A 31 -5.78 -26.55 -16.56
N ARG A 32 -6.70 -26.27 -15.63
CA ARG A 32 -8.01 -25.68 -15.90
C ARG A 32 -8.17 -24.47 -14.99
N GLY A 33 -8.48 -23.30 -15.56
CA GLY A 33 -8.98 -22.14 -14.80
C GLY A 33 -8.00 -21.00 -14.45
N ARG A 34 -6.79 -20.94 -14.99
CA ARG A 34 -5.94 -19.74 -14.80
C ARG A 34 -6.40 -18.60 -15.71
N ARG A 35 -7.03 -17.57 -15.13
CA ARG A 35 -7.48 -16.35 -15.83
C ARG A 35 -6.34 -15.39 -16.19
N ALA A 36 -5.14 -15.64 -15.67
CA ALA A 36 -3.92 -14.91 -16.02
C ALA A 36 -2.70 -15.85 -16.14
N ARG A 37 -1.77 -15.51 -17.02
CA ARG A 37 -0.53 -16.22 -17.31
C ARG A 37 0.67 -15.39 -16.86
N ALA A 38 1.55 -15.97 -16.05
CA ALA A 38 2.79 -15.32 -15.63
C ALA A 38 3.70 -15.05 -16.85
N LEU A 39 4.26 -13.85 -16.91
CA LEU A 39 5.22 -13.42 -17.91
C LEU A 39 6.65 -13.45 -17.34
N PRO A 40 7.68 -13.49 -18.20
CA PRO A 40 9.06 -13.37 -17.76
C PRO A 40 9.28 -12.08 -16.94
N VAL A 41 10.03 -12.20 -15.84
CA VAL A 41 10.43 -11.04 -15.04
C VAL A 41 11.29 -10.10 -15.90
N PRO A 42 10.95 -8.79 -15.99
CA PRO A 42 11.66 -7.82 -16.83
C PRO A 42 13.14 -7.69 -16.45
N ARG A 43 13.43 -7.58 -15.14
CA ARG A 43 14.80 -7.46 -14.62
C ARG A 43 15.12 -8.56 -13.62
N ARG A 44 16.20 -9.29 -13.87
CA ARG A 44 16.65 -10.42 -13.03
C ARG A 44 17.91 -10.15 -12.22
N LEU A 45 18.66 -9.10 -12.56
CA LEU A 45 19.95 -8.77 -11.95
C LEU A 45 19.92 -7.38 -11.32
N GLY A 46 20.76 -7.18 -10.30
CA GLY A 46 20.85 -5.96 -9.51
C GLY A 46 19.94 -5.94 -8.28
N PRO A 47 19.92 -4.83 -7.53
CA PRO A 47 19.08 -4.69 -6.33
C PRO A 47 17.59 -4.94 -6.64
N PRO A 48 16.86 -5.69 -5.82
CA PRO A 48 15.42 -5.90 -6.02
C PRO A 48 14.65 -4.58 -6.04
N ASN A 49 13.72 -4.45 -6.99
CA ASN A 49 12.83 -3.29 -7.12
C ASN A 49 11.54 -3.71 -7.87
N TYR A 50 10.62 -2.78 -8.11
CA TYR A 50 9.32 -3.07 -8.74
C TYR A 50 9.39 -3.78 -10.09
N ASP A 51 10.42 -3.49 -10.90
CA ASP A 51 10.68 -4.10 -12.20
C ASP A 51 11.27 -5.53 -12.11
N ALA A 52 11.51 -6.01 -10.89
CA ALA A 52 11.85 -7.40 -10.59
C ALA A 52 10.63 -8.27 -10.21
N HIS A 53 9.43 -7.68 -10.13
CA HIS A 53 8.21 -8.46 -9.94
C HIS A 53 7.74 -9.12 -11.25
N CYS A 54 7.13 -10.30 -11.13
CA CYS A 54 6.55 -11.02 -12.26
C CYS A 54 5.24 -10.35 -12.71
N PRO A 55 5.16 -9.85 -13.97
CA PRO A 55 3.89 -9.41 -14.52
C PRO A 55 3.05 -10.60 -14.98
N TYR A 56 1.77 -10.38 -15.15
CA TYR A 56 0.81 -11.38 -15.59
C TYR A 56 0.02 -10.86 -16.78
N GLU A 57 -0.05 -11.65 -17.85
CA GLU A 57 -0.96 -11.39 -18.95
C GLU A 57 -2.33 -11.97 -18.64
N VAL A 58 -3.37 -11.17 -18.77
CA VAL A 58 -4.75 -11.62 -18.63
C VAL A 58 -5.12 -12.46 -19.84
N VAL A 59 -5.59 -13.70 -19.64
CA VAL A 59 -5.93 -14.64 -20.74
C VAL A 59 -7.42 -14.96 -20.82
N ASP A 60 -8.18 -14.64 -19.77
CA ASP A 60 -9.62 -14.80 -19.69
C ASP A 60 -10.21 -13.66 -18.83
N ARG A 61 -11.53 -13.49 -18.82
CA ARG A 61 -12.22 -12.46 -18.03
C ARG A 61 -11.87 -12.61 -16.55
N ILE A 62 -11.41 -11.54 -15.92
CA ILE A 62 -11.09 -11.46 -14.50
C ILE A 62 -12.37 -11.54 -13.67
N SER A 63 -12.31 -12.34 -12.61
CA SER A 63 -13.35 -12.44 -11.60
C SER A 63 -12.72 -12.99 -10.32
N ALA A 64 -13.24 -12.60 -9.16
CA ALA A 64 -12.85 -13.13 -7.85
C ALA A 64 -14.06 -13.75 -7.14
N PRO A 65 -14.52 -14.95 -7.55
CA PRO A 65 -15.75 -15.55 -7.01
C PRO A 65 -15.66 -15.88 -5.51
N GLN A 66 -14.44 -16.04 -4.98
CA GLN A 66 -14.18 -16.28 -3.55
C GLN A 66 -13.72 -15.00 -2.83
N GLY A 67 -13.87 -13.84 -3.47
CA GLY A 67 -13.30 -12.58 -2.99
C GLY A 67 -11.79 -12.50 -3.15
N LEU A 68 -11.20 -11.45 -2.57
CA LEU A 68 -9.76 -11.20 -2.52
C LEU A 68 -9.09 -11.80 -1.27
N GLY A 69 -9.87 -12.46 -0.41
CA GLY A 69 -9.41 -13.11 0.83
C GLY A 69 -9.42 -12.20 2.05
N ILE A 70 -9.69 -10.90 1.87
CA ILE A 70 -9.59 -9.88 2.93
C ILE A 70 -10.74 -10.04 3.93
N VAL A 71 -11.91 -10.50 3.48
CA VAL A 71 -13.06 -10.78 4.35
C VAL A 71 -12.73 -11.85 5.40
N GLU A 72 -12.01 -12.91 5.04
CA GLU A 72 -11.65 -13.97 5.98
C GLU A 72 -10.59 -13.49 6.99
N GLU A 73 -9.62 -12.69 6.53
CA GLU A 73 -8.65 -12.04 7.41
C GLU A 73 -9.34 -11.08 8.40
N PHE A 74 -10.33 -10.31 7.94
CA PHE A 74 -11.13 -9.44 8.79
C PHE A 74 -11.90 -10.22 9.85
N ARG A 75 -12.61 -11.30 9.46
CA ARG A 75 -13.36 -12.16 10.38
C ARG A 75 -12.48 -12.80 11.43
N PHE A 76 -11.26 -13.20 11.04
CA PHE A 76 -10.27 -13.72 11.96
C PHE A 76 -9.77 -12.65 12.94
N ALA A 77 -9.45 -11.45 12.46
CA ALA A 77 -8.84 -10.40 13.29
C ALA A 77 -9.84 -9.65 14.19
N ARG A 78 -11.08 -9.43 13.73
CA ARG A 78 -12.09 -8.59 14.41
C ARG A 78 -12.36 -8.98 15.87
N PRO A 79 -12.50 -10.27 16.25
CA PRO A 79 -12.70 -10.68 17.65
C PRO A 79 -11.51 -10.38 18.57
N HIS A 80 -10.33 -10.13 18.01
CA HIS A 80 -9.09 -9.83 18.75
C HIS A 80 -8.81 -8.33 18.88
N ALA A 81 -9.74 -7.47 18.48
CA ALA A 81 -9.61 -6.03 18.54
C ALA A 81 -10.73 -5.40 19.36
N ASP A 82 -10.36 -4.49 20.27
CA ASP A 82 -11.30 -3.70 21.07
C ASP A 82 -11.55 -2.29 20.51
N ARG A 83 -10.90 -1.97 19.38
CA ARG A 83 -10.99 -0.66 18.71
C ARG A 83 -11.51 -0.82 17.28
N PRO A 84 -12.05 0.25 16.67
CA PRO A 84 -12.36 0.26 15.24
C PRO A 84 -11.14 -0.17 14.43
N MET A 85 -11.36 -0.98 13.40
CA MET A 85 -10.29 -1.55 12.59
C MET A 85 -10.42 -1.05 11.15
N ARG A 86 -9.39 -0.33 10.69
CA ARG A 86 -9.26 0.08 9.30
C ARG A 86 -8.74 -1.07 8.46
N VAL A 87 -9.50 -1.52 7.47
CA VAL A 87 -9.14 -2.65 6.59
C VAL A 87 -8.73 -2.13 5.23
N ALA A 88 -7.51 -2.47 4.78
CA ALA A 88 -7.00 -2.03 3.49
C ALA A 88 -7.39 -3.00 2.36
N VAL A 89 -7.84 -2.44 1.24
CA VAL A 89 -8.19 -3.15 0.01
C VAL A 89 -7.46 -2.47 -1.14
N PRO A 90 -6.80 -3.21 -2.06
CA PRO A 90 -6.17 -2.60 -3.22
C PRO A 90 -7.23 -1.97 -4.13
N GLY A 91 -6.96 -0.77 -4.62
CA GLY A 91 -7.81 -0.13 -5.60
C GLY A 91 -7.74 -0.79 -6.99
N PRO A 92 -8.78 -0.62 -7.82
CA PRO A 92 -8.89 -1.27 -9.11
C PRO A 92 -7.77 -0.91 -10.09
N ILE A 93 -7.26 0.32 -10.04
CA ILE A 93 -6.19 0.79 -10.93
C ILE A 93 -4.85 0.29 -10.42
N THR A 94 -4.65 0.23 -9.10
CA THR A 94 -3.47 -0.41 -8.49
C THR A 94 -3.35 -1.88 -8.85
N LEU A 95 -4.47 -2.59 -8.98
CA LEU A 95 -4.48 -3.96 -9.48
C LEU A 95 -4.03 -4.09 -10.96
N LEU A 96 -3.95 -3.00 -11.74
CA LEU A 96 -3.38 -3.03 -13.09
C LEU A 96 -1.86 -3.12 -13.11
N ILE A 97 -1.15 -2.70 -12.06
CA ILE A 97 0.33 -2.67 -12.02
C ILE A 97 0.95 -4.00 -12.47
N PRO A 98 0.57 -5.15 -11.88
CA PRO A 98 1.12 -6.44 -12.29
C PRO A 98 0.50 -6.97 -13.58
N LEU A 99 -0.60 -6.39 -14.09
CA LEU A 99 -1.34 -6.94 -15.21
C LEU A 99 -0.89 -6.38 -16.56
N ARG A 100 -0.98 -7.23 -17.59
CA ARG A 100 -0.87 -6.87 -19.00
C ARG A 100 -2.17 -7.30 -19.67
N ARG A 101 -2.76 -6.38 -20.42
CA ARG A 101 -3.99 -6.64 -21.16
C ARG A 101 -3.73 -7.71 -22.21
N GLY A 102 -4.51 -8.78 -22.15
CA GLY A 102 -4.60 -9.83 -23.17
C GLY A 102 -6.04 -10.33 -23.23
N GLY A 103 -6.23 -11.61 -23.55
CA GLY A 103 -7.52 -12.29 -23.39
C GLY A 103 -8.70 -11.56 -24.06
N PRO A 104 -9.89 -11.51 -23.44
CA PRO A 104 -11.10 -10.95 -24.04
C PRO A 104 -11.19 -9.42 -23.98
N TYR A 105 -10.16 -8.71 -23.49
CA TYR A 105 -10.25 -7.27 -23.20
C TYR A 105 -9.85 -6.40 -24.39
N ALA A 106 -10.85 -5.72 -24.97
CA ALA A 106 -10.65 -4.78 -26.08
C ALA A 106 -9.83 -3.53 -25.67
N SER A 107 -9.95 -3.09 -24.42
CA SER A 107 -9.26 -1.90 -23.90
C SER A 107 -8.84 -2.06 -22.43
N GLU A 108 -7.93 -1.20 -21.97
CA GLU A 108 -7.59 -1.10 -20.54
C GLU A 108 -8.82 -0.72 -19.71
N ASP A 109 -9.70 0.13 -20.26
CA ASP A 109 -10.97 0.53 -19.63
C ASP A 109 -11.88 -0.67 -19.35
N SER A 110 -11.98 -1.62 -20.30
CA SER A 110 -12.79 -2.83 -20.12
C SER A 110 -12.22 -3.75 -19.02
N LEU A 111 -10.89 -3.77 -18.86
CA LEU A 111 -10.24 -4.50 -17.77
C LEU A 111 -10.46 -3.81 -16.41
N ILE A 112 -10.34 -2.47 -16.38
CA ILE A 112 -10.62 -1.66 -15.18
C ILE A 112 -12.07 -1.85 -14.72
N ALA A 113 -13.05 -1.89 -15.63
CA ALA A 113 -14.45 -2.09 -15.28
C ALA A 113 -14.70 -3.41 -14.53
N ASP A 114 -14.05 -4.50 -14.96
CA ASP A 114 -14.13 -5.79 -14.24
C ASP A 114 -13.38 -5.74 -12.89
N LEU A 115 -12.23 -5.04 -12.82
CA LEU A 115 -11.52 -4.83 -11.55
C LEU A 115 -12.33 -3.98 -10.55
N ILE A 116 -12.99 -2.92 -11.02
CA ILE A 116 -13.94 -2.13 -10.22
C ILE A 116 -15.02 -3.04 -9.63
N SER A 117 -15.60 -3.92 -10.46
CA SER A 117 -16.63 -4.85 -10.01
C SER A 117 -16.12 -5.82 -8.94
N VAL A 118 -14.90 -6.34 -9.10
CA VAL A 118 -14.23 -7.21 -8.13
C VAL A 118 -13.98 -6.49 -6.80
N VAL A 119 -13.41 -5.29 -6.84
CA VAL A 119 -13.07 -4.54 -5.63
C VAL A 119 -14.34 -4.05 -4.92
N ASN A 120 -15.36 -3.60 -5.66
CA ASN A 120 -16.66 -3.21 -5.07
C ASN A 120 -17.32 -4.38 -4.35
N ALA A 121 -17.30 -5.58 -4.94
CA ALA A 121 -17.85 -6.79 -4.32
C ALA A 121 -17.10 -7.14 -3.02
N GLU A 122 -15.76 -7.06 -3.02
CA GLU A 122 -14.95 -7.30 -1.81
C GLU A 122 -15.29 -6.30 -0.70
N ILE A 123 -15.34 -5.00 -1.02
CA ILE A 123 -15.66 -3.95 -0.04
C ILE A 123 -17.08 -4.17 0.52
N LYS A 124 -18.07 -4.46 -0.32
CA LYS A 124 -19.43 -4.76 0.15
C LYS A 124 -19.48 -6.01 1.03
N ALA A 125 -18.70 -7.04 0.72
CA ALA A 125 -18.60 -8.24 1.54
C ALA A 125 -17.94 -7.94 2.91
N LEU A 126 -16.92 -7.07 2.95
CA LEU A 126 -16.33 -6.57 4.20
C LEU A 126 -17.35 -5.82 5.05
N VAL A 127 -18.11 -4.90 4.44
CA VAL A 127 -19.17 -4.16 5.15
C VAL A 127 -20.24 -5.11 5.68
N ALA A 128 -20.67 -6.09 4.88
CA ALA A 128 -21.62 -7.12 5.30
C ALA A 128 -21.07 -8.01 6.44
N ALA A 129 -19.75 -8.18 6.53
CA ALA A 129 -19.09 -8.88 7.63
C ALA A 129 -18.96 -8.03 8.92
N GLY A 130 -19.33 -6.75 8.87
CA GLY A 130 -19.28 -5.82 10.01
C GLY A 130 -18.08 -4.86 9.99
N CYS A 131 -17.37 -4.73 8.88
CA CYS A 131 -16.33 -3.70 8.73
C CYS A 131 -16.96 -2.33 8.52
N ASP A 132 -16.66 -1.39 9.41
CA ASP A 132 -17.17 -0.02 9.42
C ASP A 132 -16.17 1.01 8.85
N PHE A 133 -14.91 0.62 8.69
CA PHE A 133 -13.85 1.47 8.14
C PHE A 133 -12.96 0.74 7.14
N VAL A 134 -13.11 1.07 5.86
CA VAL A 134 -12.32 0.52 4.75
C VAL A 134 -11.33 1.56 4.23
N GLN A 135 -10.14 1.14 3.84
CA GLN A 135 -9.16 1.95 3.12
C GLN A 135 -8.96 1.37 1.72
N VAL A 136 -9.07 2.20 0.70
CA VAL A 136 -8.72 1.84 -0.68
C VAL A 136 -7.31 2.36 -0.97
N ASP A 137 -6.40 1.46 -1.30
CA ASP A 137 -5.02 1.78 -1.64
C ASP A 137 -4.90 2.04 -3.14
N GLU A 138 -4.72 3.31 -3.53
CA GLU A 138 -4.53 3.74 -4.93
C GLU A 138 -3.25 4.58 -5.15
N PRO A 139 -2.05 4.02 -4.92
CA PRO A 139 -0.82 4.73 -5.25
C PRO A 139 -0.51 4.78 -6.75
N ASN A 140 -1.23 4.03 -7.60
CA ASN A 140 -0.85 3.81 -9.00
C ASN A 140 -0.66 5.10 -9.83
N TYR A 141 -1.50 6.12 -9.63
CA TYR A 141 -1.38 7.37 -10.39
C TYR A 141 -0.01 8.03 -10.20
N VAL A 142 0.39 8.20 -8.93
CA VAL A 142 1.67 8.83 -8.58
C VAL A 142 2.85 7.91 -8.84
N MET A 143 2.69 6.60 -8.67
CA MET A 143 3.74 5.62 -8.97
C MET A 143 4.01 5.52 -10.47
N THR A 144 2.99 5.58 -11.31
CA THR A 144 3.18 5.45 -12.77
C THR A 144 3.30 6.79 -13.47
N ALA A 145 3.25 7.92 -12.76
CA ALA A 145 3.17 9.27 -13.34
C ALA A 145 2.08 9.36 -14.42
N GLY A 146 0.96 8.68 -14.19
CA GLY A 146 -0.12 8.61 -15.17
C GLY A 146 0.22 7.89 -16.49
N LYS A 147 1.19 6.96 -16.49
CA LYS A 147 1.59 6.21 -17.71
C LYS A 147 0.50 5.31 -18.28
N HIS A 148 -0.45 4.84 -17.45
CA HIS A 148 -1.64 4.17 -17.96
C HIS A 148 -2.44 5.13 -18.82
N ARG A 149 -3.01 4.66 -19.94
CA ARG A 149 -3.69 5.57 -20.90
C ARG A 149 -4.78 6.37 -20.20
N VAL A 150 -5.45 5.75 -19.25
CA VAL A 150 -6.51 6.33 -18.43
C VAL A 150 -6.03 7.44 -17.50
N LEU A 151 -4.74 7.56 -17.21
CA LEU A 151 -4.19 8.50 -16.23
C LEU A 151 -3.32 9.60 -16.86
N LYS A 152 -3.28 9.71 -18.19
CA LYS A 152 -2.44 10.69 -18.88
C LYS A 152 -2.84 12.12 -18.53
N GLY A 153 -2.08 12.73 -17.61
CA GLY A 153 -2.11 14.16 -17.31
C GLY A 153 -3.21 14.62 -16.36
N GLU A 154 -4.17 13.76 -15.99
CA GLU A 154 -5.29 14.14 -15.14
C GLU A 154 -5.64 13.04 -14.13
N ALA A 155 -5.87 13.43 -12.87
CA ALA A 155 -6.30 12.51 -11.82
C ALA A 155 -7.80 12.16 -11.88
N ARG A 156 -8.60 12.87 -12.69
CA ARG A 156 -10.06 12.67 -12.82
C ARG A 156 -10.44 11.22 -13.13
N PRO A 157 -9.80 10.49 -14.06
CA PRO A 157 -10.18 9.11 -14.34
C PRO A 157 -9.90 8.16 -13.17
N MET A 158 -8.84 8.42 -12.38
CA MET A 158 -8.58 7.68 -11.15
C MET A 158 -9.72 7.87 -10.15
N VAL A 159 -10.15 9.13 -9.97
CA VAL A 159 -11.24 9.48 -9.07
C VAL A 159 -12.58 8.90 -9.54
N SER A 160 -12.86 8.91 -10.84
CA SER A 160 -14.06 8.28 -11.41
C SER A 160 -14.08 6.77 -11.16
N ALA A 161 -12.96 6.08 -11.36
CA ALA A 161 -12.86 4.64 -11.09
C ALA A 161 -13.01 4.32 -9.59
N LEU A 162 -12.41 5.13 -8.73
CA LEU A 162 -12.57 5.02 -7.28
C LEU A 162 -14.05 5.23 -6.89
N ASN A 163 -14.69 6.28 -7.36
CA ASN A 163 -16.10 6.57 -7.05
C ASN A 163 -17.03 5.44 -7.52
N ALA A 164 -16.79 4.88 -8.71
CA ALA A 164 -17.53 3.71 -9.19
C ALA A 164 -17.30 2.46 -8.30
N THR A 165 -16.07 2.28 -7.80
CA THR A 165 -15.73 1.21 -6.85
C THR A 165 -16.45 1.34 -5.51
N LEU A 166 -16.82 2.56 -5.12
CA LEU A 166 -17.50 2.84 -3.86
C LEU A 166 -19.04 2.86 -3.98
N GLU A 167 -19.59 2.61 -5.16
CA GLU A 167 -21.03 2.66 -5.38
C GLU A 167 -21.78 1.63 -4.50
N GLY A 168 -22.75 2.13 -3.72
CA GLY A 168 -23.51 1.34 -2.75
C GLY A 168 -22.74 0.88 -1.50
N VAL A 169 -21.52 1.37 -1.27
CA VAL A 169 -20.76 1.08 -0.04
C VAL A 169 -21.27 1.96 1.11
N ARG A 170 -21.56 1.35 2.26
CA ARG A 170 -22.07 2.03 3.47
C ARG A 170 -21.12 1.85 4.65
N ALA A 171 -19.93 2.44 4.55
CA ALA A 171 -18.91 2.45 5.59
C ALA A 171 -18.09 3.73 5.48
N LYS A 172 -17.29 4.05 6.50
CA LYS A 172 -16.24 5.07 6.37
C LYS A 172 -15.19 4.56 5.39
N VAL A 173 -14.77 5.41 4.46
CA VAL A 173 -13.78 5.10 3.44
C VAL A 173 -12.59 6.05 3.54
N ALA A 174 -11.39 5.48 3.59
CA ALA A 174 -10.13 6.18 3.39
C ALA A 174 -9.57 5.93 1.99
N LEU A 175 -8.92 6.92 1.39
CA LEU A 175 -8.11 6.77 0.18
C LEU A 175 -6.64 6.91 0.54
N HIS A 176 -5.84 5.87 0.32
CA HIS A 176 -4.40 5.93 0.52
C HIS A 176 -3.65 6.14 -0.79
N VAL A 177 -2.80 7.16 -0.82
CA VAL A 177 -1.91 7.46 -1.96
C VAL A 177 -0.49 7.66 -1.44
N CYS A 178 0.40 6.74 -1.79
CA CYS A 178 1.82 6.79 -1.46
C CYS A 178 2.69 6.62 -2.71
N PHE A 179 4.00 6.70 -2.55
CA PHE A 179 4.94 6.52 -3.65
C PHE A 179 5.49 5.09 -3.72
N GLY A 180 4.82 4.14 -3.07
CA GLY A 180 5.21 2.74 -2.98
C GLY A 180 6.21 2.46 -1.85
N ASN A 181 6.36 1.19 -1.46
CA ASN A 181 7.30 0.75 -0.42
C ASN A 181 8.05 -0.57 -0.74
N ALA A 182 7.94 -1.17 -1.93
CA ALA A 182 8.61 -2.42 -2.24
C ALA A 182 10.13 -2.30 -2.08
N HIS A 183 10.72 -3.23 -1.33
CA HIS A 183 12.12 -3.25 -0.95
C HIS A 183 12.60 -1.95 -0.29
N ASN A 184 11.73 -1.28 0.49
CA ASN A 184 11.96 0.04 1.09
C ASN A 184 12.24 1.16 0.05
N ASN A 185 11.78 0.98 -1.19
CA ASN A 185 11.97 1.97 -2.25
C ASN A 185 10.65 2.64 -2.65
N SER A 186 10.76 3.93 -2.96
CA SER A 186 9.75 4.62 -3.76
C SER A 186 9.81 4.13 -5.21
N PHE A 187 8.69 4.21 -5.92
CA PHE A 187 8.66 4.00 -7.36
C PHE A 187 9.48 5.07 -8.09
N ALA A 188 9.98 4.75 -9.29
CA ALA A 188 10.91 5.60 -10.05
C ALA A 188 10.22 6.79 -10.76
N THR A 189 9.37 7.53 -10.06
CA THR A 189 8.67 8.72 -10.55
C THR A 189 8.87 9.92 -9.62
N PRO A 190 8.73 11.16 -10.12
CA PRO A 190 8.73 12.34 -9.26
C PRO A 190 7.65 12.21 -8.18
N ARG A 191 8.07 12.31 -6.93
CA ARG A 191 7.18 12.17 -5.77
C ARG A 191 6.43 13.47 -5.52
N ARG A 192 5.36 13.70 -6.28
CA ARG A 192 4.52 14.91 -6.21
C ARG A 192 3.04 14.57 -6.12
N TYR A 193 2.32 15.31 -5.29
CA TYR A 193 0.86 15.27 -5.15
C TYR A 193 0.16 16.37 -5.92
N ARG A 194 0.82 17.49 -6.26
CA ARG A 194 0.23 18.58 -7.05
C ARG A 194 -0.61 18.10 -8.25
N PRO A 195 -0.19 17.11 -9.07
CA PRO A 195 -0.97 16.67 -10.22
C PRO A 195 -2.29 15.94 -9.88
N LEU A 196 -2.55 15.63 -8.61
CA LEU A 196 -3.81 15.08 -8.14
C LEU A 196 -4.86 16.16 -7.88
N PHE A 197 -4.44 17.38 -7.54
CA PHE A 197 -5.34 18.46 -7.14
C PHE A 197 -5.74 19.33 -8.33
N PRO A 198 -6.98 19.85 -8.37
CA PRO A 198 -8.04 19.68 -7.37
C PRO A 198 -8.87 18.39 -7.55
N ALA A 199 -8.71 17.66 -8.65
CA ALA A 199 -9.58 16.55 -9.04
C ALA A 199 -9.74 15.47 -7.96
N LEU A 200 -8.69 15.21 -7.17
CA LEU A 200 -8.72 14.29 -6.02
C LEU A 200 -9.86 14.56 -5.05
N LEU A 201 -10.24 15.83 -4.87
CA LEU A 201 -11.29 16.24 -3.94
C LEU A 201 -12.70 15.84 -4.41
N ASP A 202 -12.86 15.42 -5.67
CA ASP A 202 -14.10 14.84 -6.18
C ASP A 202 -14.28 13.36 -5.72
N ALA A 203 -13.30 12.79 -4.99
CA ALA A 203 -13.37 11.44 -4.44
C ALA A 203 -14.38 11.37 -3.29
N ARG A 204 -15.29 10.39 -3.35
CA ARG A 204 -16.33 10.14 -2.34
C ARG A 204 -15.79 9.39 -1.12
N VAL A 205 -14.77 9.96 -0.47
CA VAL A 205 -14.10 9.39 0.71
C VAL A 205 -14.15 10.33 1.90
N GLN A 206 -14.04 9.79 3.11
CA GLN A 206 -14.08 10.56 4.36
C GLN A 206 -12.69 10.84 4.92
N GLN A 207 -11.65 10.16 4.43
CA GLN A 207 -10.27 10.36 4.86
C GLN A 207 -9.29 10.23 3.68
N PHE A 208 -8.37 11.17 3.54
CA PHE A 208 -7.21 11.08 2.64
C PHE A 208 -5.98 10.66 3.45
N VAL A 209 -5.25 9.61 3.02
CA VAL A 209 -4.10 9.03 3.73
C VAL A 209 -2.82 9.12 2.88
N PHE A 210 -1.90 10.02 3.24
CA PHE A 210 -0.81 10.46 2.36
C PHE A 210 0.57 10.29 3.00
N GLU A 211 1.58 10.01 2.17
CA GLU A 211 3.01 9.89 2.52
C GLU A 211 3.71 11.26 2.54
N TYR A 212 4.33 11.62 3.66
CA TYR A 212 5.00 12.91 3.85
C TYR A 212 6.38 12.81 4.52
N ALA A 213 6.61 11.89 5.45
CA ALA A 213 7.83 11.87 6.26
C ALA A 213 9.10 11.61 5.42
N ASN A 214 9.06 10.65 4.51
CA ASN A 214 10.15 10.37 3.56
C ASN A 214 10.35 11.47 2.49
N ARG A 215 9.49 12.49 2.51
CA ARG A 215 9.49 13.65 1.59
C ARG A 215 9.66 14.97 2.33
N GLU A 216 10.20 14.93 3.54
CA GLU A 216 10.46 16.14 4.35
C GLU A 216 9.21 17.02 4.52
N MET A 217 8.03 16.39 4.60
CA MET A 217 6.74 17.06 4.73
C MET A 217 6.36 17.98 3.55
N SER A 218 6.94 17.74 2.37
CA SER A 218 6.67 18.51 1.14
C SER A 218 5.22 18.42 0.66
N GLU A 219 4.69 19.54 0.17
CA GLU A 219 3.33 19.71 -0.38
C GLU A 219 2.19 19.61 0.67
N LEU A 220 2.46 19.92 1.94
CA LEU A 220 1.41 20.09 2.94
C LEU A 220 0.52 21.32 2.66
N GLU A 221 1.08 22.36 2.02
CA GLU A 221 0.39 23.60 1.66
C GLU A 221 -0.78 23.39 0.69
N LEU A 222 -0.81 22.26 -0.04
CA LEU A 222 -1.93 21.88 -0.91
C LEU A 222 -3.25 21.77 -0.13
N TRP A 223 -3.22 21.41 1.15
CA TRP A 223 -4.43 21.34 1.99
C TRP A 223 -4.97 22.72 2.37
N SER A 224 -4.12 23.75 2.33
CA SER A 224 -4.56 25.15 2.48
C SER A 224 -5.03 25.73 1.14
N GLU A 225 -4.38 25.36 0.03
CA GLU A 225 -4.76 25.80 -1.31
C GLU A 225 -6.11 25.19 -1.76
N PHE A 226 -6.37 23.93 -1.40
CA PHE A 226 -7.61 23.22 -1.70
C PHE A 226 -8.22 22.63 -0.43
N PRO A 227 -8.99 23.44 0.33
CA PRO A 227 -9.59 22.97 1.58
C PRO A 227 -10.61 21.87 1.32
N THR A 228 -10.74 20.97 2.30
CA THR A 228 -11.70 19.86 2.28
C THR A 228 -12.29 19.64 3.67
N ASP A 229 -13.49 19.07 3.72
CA ASP A 229 -14.13 18.62 4.96
C ASP A 229 -13.75 17.20 5.37
N ALA A 230 -13.08 16.46 4.49
CA ALA A 230 -12.53 15.15 4.80
C ALA A 230 -11.42 15.22 5.86
N GLU A 231 -11.21 14.11 6.56
CA GLU A 231 -10.04 13.93 7.40
C GLU A 231 -8.77 13.83 6.53
N VAL A 232 -7.65 14.32 7.05
CA VAL A 232 -6.34 14.19 6.41
C VAL A 232 -5.42 13.41 7.35
N ALA A 233 -5.09 12.19 6.96
CA ALA A 233 -4.10 11.37 7.64
C ALA A 233 -2.71 11.59 7.01
N VAL A 234 -1.82 12.18 7.80
CA VAL A 234 -0.47 12.57 7.40
C VAL A 234 0.54 11.52 7.84
N GLY A 235 1.31 11.04 6.87
CA GLY A 235 2.48 10.20 7.07
C GLY A 235 3.58 10.94 7.83
N VAL A 236 3.76 10.61 9.11
CA VAL A 236 4.76 11.25 10.00
C VAL A 236 5.90 10.32 10.39
N VAL A 237 5.83 9.06 9.96
CA VAL A 237 6.88 8.04 10.13
C VAL A 237 7.31 7.54 8.76
N ASP A 238 8.61 7.65 8.49
CA ASP A 238 9.23 7.14 7.28
C ASP A 238 9.40 5.61 7.40
N VAL A 239 8.64 4.86 6.62
CA VAL A 239 8.67 3.40 6.63
C VAL A 239 9.77 2.79 5.76
N LYS A 240 10.44 3.60 4.95
CA LYS A 240 11.53 3.21 4.04
C LYS A 240 12.89 3.28 4.72
N ALA A 241 12.99 4.00 5.84
CA ALA A 241 14.20 4.07 6.65
C ALA A 241 14.12 3.15 7.89
N PHE A 242 15.21 2.45 8.19
CA PHE A 242 15.31 1.65 9.42
C PHE A 242 15.59 2.46 10.69
N ARG A 243 15.95 3.74 10.55
CA ARG A 243 16.09 4.65 11.68
C ARG A 243 14.73 4.83 12.35
N VAL A 244 14.65 4.63 13.66
CA VAL A 244 13.45 4.94 14.45
C VAL A 244 13.45 6.44 14.77
N GLU A 245 12.40 7.15 14.36
CA GLU A 245 12.20 8.54 14.75
C GLU A 245 11.84 8.66 16.23
N THR A 246 12.30 9.73 16.85
CA THR A 246 11.91 10.09 18.21
C THR A 246 10.49 10.66 18.26
N PRO A 247 9.80 10.59 19.41
CA PRO A 247 8.50 11.26 19.58
C PRO A 247 8.55 12.76 19.25
N ALA A 248 9.64 13.44 19.57
CA ALA A 248 9.80 14.87 19.31
C ALA A 248 9.86 15.19 17.80
N GLU A 249 10.58 14.38 17.01
CA GLU A 249 10.64 14.54 15.55
C GLU A 249 9.28 14.28 14.89
N VAL A 250 8.57 13.25 15.36
CA VAL A 250 7.22 12.95 14.86
C VAL A 250 6.24 14.07 15.22
N ALA A 251 6.34 14.62 16.45
CA ALA A 251 5.53 15.75 16.88
C ALA A 251 5.82 17.00 16.03
N GLU A 252 7.08 17.25 15.70
CA GLU A 252 7.45 18.39 14.85
C GLU A 252 6.85 18.30 13.45
N ARG A 253 6.92 17.13 12.82
CA ARG A 253 6.25 16.85 11.54
C ARG A 253 4.74 17.09 11.63
N ALA A 254 4.11 16.66 12.70
CA ALA A 254 2.69 16.89 12.91
C ALA A 254 2.35 18.37 13.13
N ARG A 255 3.21 19.16 13.79
CA ARG A 255 3.03 20.62 13.92
C ARG A 255 3.10 21.32 12.56
N LEU A 256 3.93 20.85 11.63
CA LEU A 256 3.91 21.35 10.26
C LEU A 256 2.56 21.07 9.59
N ALA A 257 2.00 19.87 9.76
CA ALA A 257 0.68 19.53 9.22
C ALA A 257 -0.44 20.38 9.86
N LEU A 258 -0.36 20.67 11.16
CA LEU A 258 -1.33 21.51 11.88
C LEU A 258 -1.42 22.96 11.36
N LYS A 259 -0.41 23.44 10.62
CA LYS A 259 -0.47 24.75 9.93
C LYS A 259 -1.44 24.75 8.75
N HIS A 260 -1.75 23.57 8.20
CA HIS A 260 -2.51 23.41 6.96
C HIS A 260 -3.82 22.63 7.15
N VAL A 261 -3.90 21.79 8.17
CA VAL A 261 -5.07 20.95 8.48
C VAL A 261 -5.50 21.20 9.93
N PRO A 262 -6.78 21.54 10.19
CA PRO A 262 -7.29 21.69 11.55
C PRO A 262 -7.13 20.42 12.39
N ALA A 263 -6.85 20.59 13.69
CA ALA A 263 -6.51 19.49 14.59
C ALA A 263 -7.59 18.39 14.67
N GLU A 264 -8.86 18.75 14.61
CA GLU A 264 -9.99 17.81 14.62
C GLU A 264 -10.09 16.91 13.38
N ARG A 265 -9.43 17.28 12.28
CA ARG A 265 -9.39 16.51 11.02
C ARG A 265 -8.04 15.86 10.75
N LEU A 266 -7.02 16.16 11.54
CA LEU A 266 -5.67 15.64 11.35
C LEU A 266 -5.49 14.28 12.02
N TRP A 267 -5.07 13.29 11.23
CA TRP A 267 -4.70 11.96 11.72
C TRP A 267 -3.21 11.72 11.50
N LEU A 268 -2.56 11.03 12.43
CA LEU A 268 -1.14 10.65 12.30
C LEU A 268 -1.04 9.18 11.90
N VAL A 269 -0.31 8.91 10.82
CA VAL A 269 -0.08 7.56 10.28
C VAL A 269 1.38 7.38 9.87
N PRO A 270 1.85 6.15 9.65
CA PRO A 270 3.06 5.92 8.88
C PRO A 270 2.85 6.26 7.40
N ASP A 271 3.93 6.56 6.68
CA ASP A 271 3.88 6.92 5.26
C ASP A 271 3.23 5.85 4.37
N CYS A 272 3.44 4.57 4.68
CA CYS A 272 2.90 3.43 3.94
C CYS A 272 2.88 2.20 4.88
N GLY A 273 2.52 1.01 4.38
CA GLY A 273 2.58 -0.23 5.15
C GLY A 273 4.00 -0.59 5.61
N LEU A 274 4.13 -1.09 6.84
CA LEU A 274 5.39 -1.48 7.49
C LEU A 274 5.93 -2.87 7.07
N TRP A 275 5.43 -3.45 5.96
CA TRP A 275 5.70 -4.84 5.60
C TRP A 275 7.15 -5.14 5.20
N GLU A 276 7.90 -4.12 4.75
CA GLU A 276 9.34 -4.18 4.47
C GLU A 276 10.21 -3.71 5.66
N THR A 277 9.58 -3.27 6.74
CA THR A 277 10.26 -2.80 7.95
C THR A 277 10.40 -3.96 8.94
N PRO A 278 11.60 -4.23 9.50
CA PRO A 278 11.76 -5.23 10.54
C PRO A 278 10.79 -5.01 11.69
N ARG A 279 10.13 -6.08 12.16
CA ARG A 279 9.02 -5.98 13.14
C ARG A 279 9.37 -5.13 14.37
N TRP A 280 10.57 -5.29 14.92
CA TRP A 280 11.01 -4.54 16.12
C TRP A 280 11.21 -3.03 15.83
N VAL A 281 11.66 -2.67 14.61
CA VAL A 281 11.74 -1.28 14.15
C VAL A 281 10.33 -0.72 13.97
N GLY A 282 9.44 -1.47 13.33
CA GLY A 282 8.05 -1.07 13.12
C GLY A 282 7.32 -0.80 14.43
N VAL A 283 7.45 -1.69 15.43
CA VAL A 283 6.88 -1.49 16.78
C VAL A 283 7.45 -0.23 17.44
N SER A 284 8.77 -0.02 17.34
CA SER A 284 9.42 1.16 17.93
C SER A 284 8.95 2.47 17.29
N LYS A 285 8.83 2.50 15.96
CA LYS A 285 8.28 3.65 15.21
C LYS A 285 6.82 3.95 15.61
N LEU A 286 5.99 2.92 15.75
CA LEU A 286 4.60 3.08 16.18
C LEU A 286 4.51 3.60 17.63
N ARG A 287 5.38 3.15 18.53
CA ARG A 287 5.47 3.71 19.90
C ARG A 287 5.81 5.21 19.86
N SER A 288 6.82 5.61 19.08
CA SER A 288 7.17 7.02 18.91
C SER A 288 6.00 7.85 18.39
N MET A 289 5.26 7.33 17.41
CA MET A 289 4.10 8.01 16.84
C MET A 289 2.97 8.19 17.86
N VAL A 290 2.69 7.18 18.67
CA VAL A 290 1.67 7.26 19.73
C VAL A 290 2.08 8.26 20.82
N GLU A 291 3.35 8.28 21.23
CA GLU A 291 3.86 9.25 22.19
C GLU A 291 3.79 10.68 21.65
N ALA A 292 4.17 10.91 20.40
CA ALA A 292 4.02 12.21 19.74
C ALA A 292 2.56 12.67 19.72
N ALA A 293 1.62 11.78 19.37
CA ALA A 293 0.20 12.10 19.40
C ALA A 293 -0.31 12.46 20.81
N ARG A 294 0.22 11.81 21.86
CA ARG A 294 -0.08 12.16 23.27
C ARG A 294 0.46 13.54 23.65
N MET A 295 1.68 13.88 23.22
CA MET A 295 2.27 15.21 23.44
C MET A 295 1.40 16.30 22.83
N LEU A 296 1.05 16.16 21.55
CA LEU A 296 0.25 17.14 20.82
C LEU A 296 -1.15 17.30 21.40
N ARG A 297 -1.81 16.21 21.83
CA ARG A 297 -3.11 16.32 22.50
C ARG A 297 -3.05 17.12 23.80
N ARG A 298 -1.98 16.99 24.58
CA ARG A 298 -1.76 17.81 25.78
C ARG A 298 -1.53 19.28 25.42
N GLU A 299 -0.69 19.55 24.42
CA GLU A 299 -0.42 20.91 23.93
C GLU A 299 -1.69 21.62 23.43
N LEU A 300 -2.59 20.88 22.79
CA LEU A 300 -3.85 21.40 22.24
C LEU A 300 -5.02 21.40 23.22
N GLY A 301 -4.84 20.97 24.47
CA GLY A 301 -5.92 20.88 25.46
C GLY A 301 -7.00 19.83 25.13
N ARG A 302 -6.63 18.75 24.43
CA ARG A 302 -7.50 17.65 23.96
C ARG A 302 -7.15 16.30 24.60
N ALA A 303 -6.58 16.32 25.81
CA ALA A 303 -6.11 15.14 26.52
C ALA A 303 -7.23 14.46 27.33
#